data_AF-A0A8S3BSM8-F1
#
_entry.id   AF-A0A8S3BSM8-F1
#
_cell.length_a   1.000
_cell.length_b   1.000
_cell.length_c   1.000
_cell.angle_alpha   90.00
_cell.angle_beta   90.00
_cell.angle_gamma   90.00
#
_symmetry.space_group_name_H-M   'P 1'
#
loop_
_entity.id
_entity.type
_entity.pdbx_description
1 polymer ?
#
loop_
_entity_poly.entity_id
_entity_poly.type
_entity_poly.pdbx_seq_one_letter_code
_entity_poly.pdbx_strand_id
1 'polypeptide(L)' 'AHNYRNNEQARMAIRDAGYEIALGLMPKSIGPLTVVFTGAGNVSQGAQEVFRELPIEYVDTKS' A
#
# COMPACT_ATOMS: atom_id res chain seq x y z
N ALA A 1 15.54 -10.07 -11.42
CA ALA A 1 15.56 -9.08 -10.34
C ALA A 1 15.72 -7.68 -10.91
N HIS A 2 14.64 -7.08 -11.47
CA HIS A 2 14.74 -5.79 -12.14
C HIS A 2 13.40 -5.04 -12.07
N ASN A 3 13.23 -4.13 -11.08
CA ASN A 3 12.51 -2.85 -11.29
C ASN A 3 12.62 -1.80 -10.16
N TYR A 4 13.74 -1.74 -9.43
CA TYR A 4 13.96 -0.70 -8.40
C TYR A 4 14.13 0.72 -8.98
N ARG A 5 14.32 0.86 -10.30
CA ARG A 5 14.56 2.16 -10.95
C ARG A 5 13.29 3.03 -11.08
N ASN A 6 12.11 2.42 -10.97
CA ASN A 6 10.81 3.12 -10.89
C ASN A 6 10.27 3.20 -9.44
N ASN A 7 11.08 2.87 -8.44
CA ASN A 7 10.62 2.77 -7.04
C ASN A 7 10.20 4.13 -6.46
N GLU A 8 10.86 5.22 -6.85
CA GLU A 8 10.42 6.57 -6.47
C GLU A 8 9.09 6.96 -7.10
N GLN A 9 8.89 6.71 -8.39
CA GLN A 9 7.61 6.98 -9.05
C GLN A 9 6.48 6.13 -8.46
N ALA A 10 6.77 4.86 -8.14
CA ALA A 10 5.82 4.00 -7.47
C ALA A 10 5.46 4.56 -6.09
N ARG A 11 6.45 4.99 -5.29
CA ARG A 11 6.23 5.60 -3.99
C ARG A 11 5.42 6.90 -4.08
N MET A 12 5.73 7.76 -5.07
CA MET A 12 4.96 8.98 -5.33
C MET A 12 3.51 8.65 -5.69
N ALA A 13 3.27 7.72 -6.60
CA ALA A 13 1.92 7.30 -6.98
C ALA A 13 1.15 6.71 -5.78
N ILE A 14 1.81 5.94 -4.92
CA ILE A 14 1.18 5.42 -3.69
C ILE A 14 0.85 6.57 -2.72
N ARG A 15 1.73 7.57 -2.58
CA ARG A 15 1.47 8.75 -1.74
C ARG A 15 0.31 9.59 -2.25
N ASP A 16 0.26 9.84 -3.55
CA ASP A 16 -0.82 10.61 -4.18
C ASP A 16 -2.16 9.90 -3.97
N ALA A 17 -2.20 8.58 -4.18
CA ALA A 17 -3.37 7.75 -3.85
C ALA A 17 -3.72 7.81 -2.36
N GLY A 18 -2.71 7.75 -1.48
CA GLY A 18 -2.91 7.87 -0.04
C GLY A 18 -3.53 9.20 0.38
N TYR A 19 -3.12 10.30 -0.27
CA TYR A 19 -3.67 11.62 -0.04
C TYR A 19 -5.13 11.72 -0.50
N GLU A 20 -5.47 11.20 -1.67
CA GLU A 20 -6.86 11.15 -2.16
C GLU A 20 -7.76 10.31 -1.24
N ILE A 21 -7.26 9.17 -0.75
CA ILE A 21 -7.96 8.32 0.23
C ILE A 21 -8.19 9.10 1.53
N ALA A 22 -7.17 9.78 2.06
CA ALA A 22 -7.26 10.55 3.30
C ALA A 22 -8.23 11.74 3.20
N LEU A 23 -8.37 12.33 2.00
CA LEU A 23 -9.36 13.39 1.72
C LEU A 23 -10.77 12.86 1.45
N GLY A 24 -10.98 11.54 1.44
CA GLY A 24 -12.27 10.93 1.12
C GLY A 24 -12.69 11.09 -0.34
N LEU A 25 -11.73 11.30 -1.25
CA LEU A 25 -11.96 11.51 -2.68
C LEU A 25 -12.11 10.21 -3.47
N MET A 26 -12.06 9.06 -2.79
CA MET A 26 -12.24 7.76 -3.42
C MET A 26 -13.65 7.62 -4.03
N PRO A 27 -13.78 7.01 -5.23
CA PRO A 27 -15.08 6.70 -5.81
C PRO A 27 -15.95 5.92 -4.83
N LYS A 28 -17.22 6.32 -4.66
CA LYS A 28 -18.17 5.65 -3.75
C LYS A 28 -18.41 4.17 -4.07
N SER A 29 -18.05 3.72 -5.28
CA SER A 29 -18.10 2.32 -5.70
C SER A 29 -16.97 1.47 -5.11
N ILE A 30 -15.91 2.09 -4.60
CA ILE A 30 -14.81 1.39 -3.92
C ILE A 30 -15.17 1.29 -2.44
N GLY A 31 -15.57 0.08 -2.02
CA GLY A 31 -15.82 -0.25 -0.62
C GLY A 31 -14.54 -0.46 0.19
N PRO A 32 -14.65 -0.98 1.42
CA PRO A 32 -13.49 -1.32 2.24
C PRO A 32 -12.52 -2.25 1.50
N LEU A 33 -11.23 -1.93 1.53
CA LEU A 33 -10.17 -2.73 0.90
C LEU A 33 -9.31 -3.41 1.97
N THR A 34 -9.13 -4.72 1.86
CA THR A 34 -8.19 -5.49 2.68
C THR A 34 -7.08 -6.01 1.80
N VAL A 35 -5.83 -5.83 2.24
CA VAL A 35 -4.63 -6.28 1.52
C VAL A 35 -3.87 -7.26 2.41
N VAL A 36 -3.46 -8.39 1.83
CA VAL A 36 -2.68 -9.42 2.50
C VAL A 36 -1.36 -9.62 1.76
N PHE A 37 -0.25 -9.51 2.47
CA PHE A 37 1.07 -9.87 1.96
C PHE A 37 1.40 -11.30 2.37
N THR A 38 1.65 -12.18 1.39
CA THR A 38 2.03 -13.57 1.65
C THR A 38 3.52 -13.78 1.40
N GLY A 39 4.17 -14.53 2.30
CA GLY A 39 5.61 -14.82 2.24
C GLY A 39 6.47 -13.75 2.92
N ALA A 40 7.69 -14.13 3.33
CA ALA A 40 8.60 -13.29 4.11
C ALA A 40 9.88 -12.87 3.34
N GLY A 41 9.95 -13.17 2.03
CA GLY A 41 11.10 -12.83 1.19
C GLY A 41 11.17 -11.33 0.84
N ASN A 42 12.29 -10.94 0.23
CA ASN A 42 12.62 -9.54 -0.09
C ASN A 42 11.53 -8.79 -0.89
N VAL A 43 10.75 -9.49 -1.71
CA VAL A 43 9.65 -8.89 -2.50
C VAL A 43 8.49 -8.48 -1.59
N SER A 44 8.10 -9.34 -0.65
CA SER A 44 7.02 -9.06 0.30
C SER A 44 7.40 -7.90 1.24
N GLN A 45 8.65 -7.89 1.72
CA GLN A 45 9.19 -6.80 2.54
C GLN A 45 9.17 -5.46 1.79
N GLY A 46 9.68 -5.44 0.56
CA GLY A 46 9.66 -4.22 -0.26
C GLY A 46 8.24 -3.72 -0.56
N ALA A 47 7.29 -4.63 -0.79
CA ALA A 47 5.89 -4.25 -0.99
C ALA A 47 5.27 -3.65 0.29
N GLN A 48 5.53 -4.24 1.46
CA GLN A 48 5.09 -3.70 2.75
C GLN A 48 5.69 -2.32 3.04
N GLU A 49 6.95 -2.09 2.69
CA GLU A 49 7.62 -0.79 2.89
C GLU A 49 6.96 0.36 2.12
N VAL A 50 6.56 0.12 0.87
CA VAL A 50 5.86 1.13 0.06
C VAL A 50 4.40 1.26 0.53
N PHE A 51 3.77 0.15 0.93
CA PHE A 51 2.38 0.13 1.39
C PHE A 51 2.13 0.98 2.64
N ARG A 52 3.15 1.22 3.47
CA ARG A 52 3.10 2.14 4.64
C ARG A 52 2.79 3.59 4.30
N GLU A 53 2.91 4.00 3.03
CA GLU A 53 2.61 5.36 2.59
C GLU A 53 1.10 5.59 2.40
N LEU A 54 0.28 4.53 2.44
CA LEU A 54 -1.17 4.62 2.42
C LEU A 54 -1.73 4.84 3.84
N PRO A 55 -2.89 5.50 3.99
CA PRO A 55 -3.60 5.61 5.26
C PRO A 55 -4.27 4.27 5.60
N ILE A 56 -3.50 3.35 6.16
CA ILE A 56 -3.94 1.97 6.47
C ILE A 56 -4.03 1.74 7.97
N GLU A 57 -4.94 0.83 8.34
CA GLU A 57 -5.02 0.27 9.69
C GLU A 57 -4.51 -1.17 9.65
N TYR A 58 -3.59 -1.50 10.56
CA TYR A 58 -3.10 -2.87 10.71
C TYR A 58 -4.07 -3.68 11.57
N VAL A 59 -4.64 -4.71 10.97
CA VAL A 59 -5.47 -5.68 11.69
C VAL A 59 -4.54 -6.73 12.30
N ASP A 60 -4.43 -6.73 13.62
CA ASP A 60 -3.70 -7.78 14.35
C ASP A 60 -4.52 -9.07 14.32
N THR A 61 -3.90 -10.17 13.89
CA THR A 61 -4.48 -11.50 14.02
C THR A 61 -4.26 -11.99 15.46
N LYS A 62 -4.83 -11.30 16.45
CA LYS A 62 -4.88 -11.85 17.80
C LYS A 62 -5.91 -12.98 17.83
N SER A 63 -5.45 -14.15 18.23
CA SER A 63 -6.28 -15.19 18.85
C SER A 63 -6.54 -14.84 20.32
#